data_AF-A0A1W6CRX8-F1
#
_entry.id   AF-A0A1W6CRX8-F1
#
_cell.length_a   1.000
_cell.length_b   1.000
_cell.length_c   1.000
_cell.angle_alpha   90.00
_cell.angle_beta   90.00
_cell.angle_gamma   90.00
#
_symmetry.space_group_name_H-M   'P 1'
#
loop_
_entity.id
_entity.type
_entity.pdbx_description
1 polymer ?
#
loop_
_entity_poly.entity_id
_entity_poly.type
_entity_poly.pdbx_seq_one_letter_code
_entity_poly.pdbx_strand_id
1 'polypeptide(L)'
;MLTAFFTAERTRLAKTTQATVAGNILGFLVAMVPNHDWTWLRAVHAYLRSRAKRQPVKKGKVVHAADLFSLGMDLVKCSLSNDKASTADPIAFRDGLIIATMASAPARISNFASVEIVGHLVHDAAGWCLRFDEDETKEDKFDEWPLPDKLGRYLEVYLEHIRPVLIGSSSKANAGNALWIDDTGAAMSDQTMRKRIKERTAAKFGVPTLPHAFRKSAATTFVIELPEQAIKVSALLNHTPDGKVTEKHYIVAQRQLASQAWHQIYERRRARAKQSIRELQHHGS
;
A
#
# COMPACT_ATOMS: atom_id res chain seq x y z
N MET A 1 -1.52 -18.89 -36.24
CA MET A 1 -0.57 -18.73 -35.11
C MET A 1 -1.23 -18.22 -33.83
N LEU A 2 -2.02 -17.14 -33.85
CA LEU A 2 -2.66 -16.59 -32.63
C LEU A 2 -3.65 -17.54 -31.93
N THR A 3 -4.41 -18.35 -32.67
CA THR A 3 -5.34 -19.33 -32.10
C THR A 3 -4.60 -20.44 -31.33
N ALA A 4 -3.43 -20.87 -31.83
CA ALA A 4 -2.57 -21.83 -31.16
C ALA A 4 -1.94 -21.23 -29.88
N PHE A 5 -1.53 -19.95 -29.93
CA PHE A 5 -1.04 -19.20 -28.77
C PHE A 5 -2.08 -19.11 -27.64
N PHE A 6 -3.32 -18.68 -27.95
CA PHE A 6 -4.39 -18.62 -26.95
C PHE A 6 -4.82 -19.99 -26.42
N THR A 7 -4.65 -21.05 -27.21
CA THR A 7 -4.97 -22.42 -26.80
C THR A 7 -3.91 -22.98 -25.85
N ALA A 8 -2.62 -22.76 -26.14
CA ALA A 8 -1.51 -23.14 -25.27
C ALA A 8 -1.51 -22.37 -23.94
N GLU A 9 -1.84 -21.08 -23.98
CA GLU A 9 -1.82 -20.22 -22.79
C GLU A 9 -3.10 -20.33 -21.94
N ARG A 10 -4.12 -21.05 -22.45
CA ARG A 10 -5.43 -21.25 -21.81
C ARG A 10 -5.33 -21.91 -20.44
N THR A 11 -4.32 -22.77 -20.25
CA THR A 11 -4.08 -23.60 -19.06
C THR A 11 -3.09 -22.96 -18.07
N ARG A 12 -2.23 -22.04 -18.52
CA ARG A 12 -1.17 -21.43 -17.70
C ARG A 12 -1.57 -20.11 -17.03
N LEU A 13 -2.40 -19.30 -17.67
CA LEU A 13 -2.74 -17.96 -17.16
C LEU A 13 -4.15 -17.86 -16.56
N ALA A 14 -4.31 -16.95 -15.60
CA ALA A 14 -5.63 -16.56 -15.12
C ALA A 14 -6.47 -15.94 -16.27
N LYS A 15 -7.80 -16.10 -16.23
CA LYS A 15 -8.69 -15.59 -17.30
C LYS A 15 -8.62 -14.07 -17.42
N THR A 16 -8.37 -13.37 -16.32
CA THR A 16 -8.10 -11.93 -16.29
C THR A 16 -6.87 -11.57 -17.10
N THR A 17 -5.75 -12.26 -16.88
CA THR A 17 -4.51 -12.06 -17.63
C THR A 17 -4.67 -12.39 -19.12
N GLN A 18 -5.37 -13.48 -19.45
CA GLN A 18 -5.69 -13.83 -20.85
C GLN A 18 -6.51 -12.74 -21.54
N ALA A 19 -7.48 -12.15 -20.84
CA ALA A 19 -8.29 -11.04 -21.38
C ALA A 19 -7.45 -9.79 -21.62
N THR A 20 -6.56 -9.41 -20.70
CA THR A 20 -5.65 -8.27 -20.86
C THR A 20 -4.70 -8.46 -22.04
N VAL A 21 -4.06 -9.63 -22.15
CA VAL A 21 -3.15 -9.93 -23.26
C VAL A 21 -3.89 -9.89 -24.60
N ALA A 22 -5.09 -10.46 -24.68
CA ALA A 22 -5.93 -10.38 -25.89
C ALA A 22 -6.32 -8.94 -26.24
N GLY A 23 -6.64 -8.12 -25.23
CA GLY A 23 -6.93 -6.70 -25.42
C GLY A 23 -5.72 -5.91 -25.95
N ASN A 24 -4.52 -6.17 -25.41
CA ASN A 24 -3.29 -5.51 -25.86
C ASN A 24 -2.93 -5.88 -27.31
N ILE A 25 -3.01 -7.18 -27.66
CA ILE A 25 -2.77 -7.66 -29.02
C ILE A 25 -3.80 -7.05 -29.99
N LEU A 26 -5.07 -7.00 -29.61
CA LEU A 26 -6.11 -6.36 -30.40
C LEU A 26 -5.84 -4.88 -30.63
N GLY A 27 -5.47 -4.14 -29.57
CA GLY A 27 -5.14 -2.71 -29.67
C GLY A 27 -3.96 -2.46 -30.61
N PHE A 28 -2.91 -3.28 -30.50
CA PHE A 28 -1.75 -3.22 -31.38
C PHE A 28 -2.11 -3.51 -32.84
N LEU A 29 -2.87 -4.57 -33.12
CA LEU A 29 -3.21 -4.97 -34.49
C LEU A 29 -4.19 -4.01 -35.18
N VAL A 30 -5.13 -3.43 -34.43
CA VAL A 30 -6.02 -2.39 -34.95
C VAL A 30 -5.23 -1.13 -35.32
N ALA A 31 -4.19 -0.79 -34.57
CA ALA A 31 -3.33 0.36 -34.87
C ALA A 31 -2.39 0.10 -36.06
N MET A 32 -1.81 -1.10 -36.17
CA MET A 32 -0.86 -1.43 -37.24
C MET A 32 -1.52 -1.77 -38.58
N VAL A 33 -2.71 -2.39 -38.55
CA VAL A 33 -3.40 -2.83 -39.76
C VAL A 33 -4.90 -2.48 -39.63
N PRO A 34 -5.24 -1.18 -39.74
CA PRO A 34 -6.58 -0.68 -39.45
C PRO A 34 -7.65 -1.20 -40.42
N ASN A 35 -7.25 -1.50 -41.66
CA ASN A 35 -8.16 -1.94 -42.72
C ASN A 35 -8.45 -3.45 -42.70
N HIS A 36 -7.87 -4.21 -41.76
CA HIS A 36 -8.11 -5.64 -41.64
C HIS A 36 -9.30 -5.93 -40.70
N ASP A 37 -10.08 -6.96 -41.00
CA ASP A 37 -11.22 -7.34 -40.16
C ASP A 37 -10.77 -8.08 -38.89
N TRP A 38 -10.78 -7.35 -37.77
CA TRP A 38 -10.46 -7.87 -36.44
C TRP A 38 -11.67 -8.34 -35.64
N THR A 39 -12.84 -8.49 -36.26
CA THR A 39 -14.10 -8.86 -35.57
C THR A 39 -13.97 -10.17 -34.77
N TRP A 40 -13.27 -11.16 -35.32
CA TRP A 40 -13.00 -12.42 -34.62
C TRP A 40 -12.18 -12.22 -33.33
N LEU A 41 -11.17 -11.33 -33.33
CA LEU A 41 -10.31 -11.08 -32.18
C LEU A 41 -11.04 -10.22 -31.13
N ARG A 42 -11.89 -9.27 -31.57
CA ARG A 42 -12.82 -8.54 -30.67
C ARG A 42 -13.76 -9.52 -29.95
N ALA A 43 -14.29 -10.51 -30.66
CA ALA A 43 -15.15 -11.54 -30.08
C ALA A 43 -14.39 -12.41 -29.07
N VAL A 44 -13.15 -12.83 -29.37
CA VAL A 44 -12.28 -13.55 -28.43
C VAL A 44 -11.99 -12.73 -27.17
N HIS A 45 -11.63 -11.46 -27.32
CA HIS A 45 -11.38 -10.57 -26.19
C HIS A 45 -12.64 -10.37 -25.33
N ALA A 46 -13.80 -10.13 -25.94
CA ALA A 46 -15.08 -10.01 -25.25
C ALA A 46 -15.46 -11.29 -24.48
N TYR A 47 -15.25 -12.45 -25.10
CA TYR A 47 -15.47 -13.76 -24.49
C TYR A 47 -14.56 -13.97 -23.26
N LEU A 48 -13.26 -13.70 -23.39
CA LEU A 48 -12.29 -13.82 -22.30
C LEU A 48 -12.62 -12.86 -21.16
N ARG A 49 -12.99 -11.61 -21.46
CA ARG A 49 -13.43 -10.61 -20.47
C ARG A 49 -14.71 -11.05 -19.73
N SER A 50 -15.69 -11.60 -20.45
CA SER A 50 -16.91 -12.14 -19.86
C SER A 50 -16.62 -13.30 -18.90
N ARG A 51 -15.75 -14.24 -19.30
CA ARG A 51 -15.32 -15.34 -18.43
C ARG A 51 -14.50 -14.87 -17.23
N ALA A 52 -13.61 -13.89 -17.41
CA ALA A 52 -12.87 -13.28 -16.32
C ALA A 52 -13.80 -12.65 -15.28
N LYS A 53 -14.86 -11.95 -15.71
CA LYS A 53 -15.90 -11.40 -14.82
C LYS A 53 -16.70 -12.48 -14.08
N ARG A 54 -16.94 -13.63 -14.72
CA ARG A 54 -17.68 -14.76 -14.12
C ARG A 54 -16.84 -15.62 -13.18
N GLN A 55 -15.52 -15.47 -13.17
CA GLN A 55 -14.70 -16.14 -12.17
C GLN A 55 -15.03 -15.52 -10.80
N PRO A 56 -15.41 -16.32 -9.80
CA PRO A 56 -15.61 -15.79 -8.46
C PRO A 56 -14.31 -15.11 -8.05
N VAL A 57 -14.39 -13.83 -7.68
CA VAL A 57 -13.25 -13.11 -7.12
C VAL A 57 -12.81 -13.96 -5.94
N LYS A 58 -11.61 -14.54 -6.01
CA LYS A 58 -11.02 -15.19 -4.83
C LYS A 58 -11.02 -14.13 -3.74
N LYS A 59 -11.93 -14.27 -2.78
CA LYS A 59 -11.95 -13.45 -1.58
C LYS A 59 -10.72 -13.85 -0.78
N GLY A 60 -9.56 -13.32 -1.15
CA GLY A 60 -8.40 -13.36 -0.28
C GLY A 60 -8.82 -12.75 1.05
N LYS A 61 -8.44 -13.37 2.16
CA LYS A 61 -8.63 -12.77 3.49
C LYS A 61 -7.99 -11.39 3.46
N VAL A 62 -8.80 -10.35 3.43
CA VAL A 62 -8.33 -8.96 3.48
C VAL A 62 -7.97 -8.74 4.94
N VAL A 63 -6.67 -8.64 5.24
CA VAL A 63 -6.19 -8.31 6.58
C VAL A 63 -6.66 -6.90 6.91
N HIS A 64 -7.22 -6.67 8.09
CA HIS A 64 -7.70 -5.35 8.47
C HIS A 64 -6.53 -4.36 8.55
N ALA A 65 -6.70 -3.12 8.08
CA ALA A 65 -5.57 -2.20 8.03
C ALA A 65 -5.10 -1.76 9.44
N ALA A 66 -5.96 -1.84 10.47
CA ALA A 66 -5.52 -1.67 11.86
C ALA A 66 -4.56 -2.78 12.34
N ASP A 67 -4.73 -4.00 11.83
CA ASP A 67 -3.87 -5.13 12.18
C ASP A 67 -2.53 -4.99 11.45
N LEU A 68 -2.53 -4.51 10.21
CA LEU A 68 -1.32 -4.11 9.47
C LEU A 68 -0.57 -2.98 10.19
N PHE A 69 -1.27 -1.93 10.62
CA PHE A 69 -0.68 -0.84 11.38
C PHE A 69 -0.06 -1.36 12.69
N SER A 70 -0.79 -2.21 13.42
CA SER A 70 -0.29 -2.81 14.67
C SER A 70 0.98 -3.63 14.45
N LEU A 71 1.03 -4.44 13.39
CA LEU A 71 2.25 -5.17 13.00
C LEU A 71 3.43 -4.20 12.79
N GLY A 72 3.21 -3.13 12.02
CA GLY A 72 4.26 -2.14 11.78
C GLY A 72 4.79 -1.52 13.08
N MET A 73 3.89 -1.09 13.96
CA MET A 73 4.24 -0.51 15.25
C MET A 73 4.93 -1.50 16.21
N ASP A 74 4.56 -2.77 16.17
CA ASP A 74 5.19 -3.82 16.97
C ASP A 74 6.63 -4.08 16.49
N LEU A 75 6.84 -4.15 15.17
CA LEU A 75 8.18 -4.28 14.58
C LEU A 75 9.09 -3.11 14.98
N VAL A 76 8.58 -1.87 14.91
CA VAL A 76 9.32 -0.68 15.34
C VAL A 76 9.72 -0.78 16.81
N LYS A 77 8.79 -1.11 17.72
CA LYS A 77 9.10 -1.22 19.15
C LYS A 77 10.08 -2.34 19.45
N CYS A 78 9.84 -3.54 18.92
CA CYS A 78 10.72 -4.68 19.13
C CYS A 78 12.14 -4.41 18.60
N SER A 79 12.27 -3.64 17.51
CA SER A 79 13.57 -3.26 16.98
C SER A 79 14.38 -2.35 17.92
N LEU A 80 13.70 -1.56 18.77
CA LEU A 80 14.33 -0.68 19.75
C LEU A 80 14.61 -1.36 21.09
N SER A 81 13.89 -2.43 21.43
CA SER A 81 13.93 -3.10 22.74
C SER A 81 14.79 -4.38 22.78
N ASN A 82 15.71 -4.56 21.83
CA ASN A 82 16.42 -5.82 21.70
C ASN A 82 17.50 -5.96 22.79
N ASP A 83 17.15 -6.57 23.93
CA ASP A 83 18.03 -6.73 25.12
C ASP A 83 19.32 -7.55 24.88
N LYS A 84 19.44 -8.25 23.74
CA LYS A 84 20.55 -9.20 23.48
C LYS A 84 21.75 -8.60 22.74
N ALA A 85 21.61 -7.41 22.18
CA ALA A 85 22.71 -6.64 21.61
C ALA A 85 22.34 -5.18 21.73
N SER A 86 23.23 -4.34 22.27
CA SER A 86 23.01 -2.92 22.58
C SER A 86 22.76 -2.02 21.35
N THR A 87 22.17 -2.53 20.27
CA THR A 87 21.96 -1.84 19.00
C THR A 87 20.59 -2.18 18.43
N ALA A 88 19.83 -1.15 18.05
CA ALA A 88 18.55 -1.31 17.38
C ALA A 88 18.69 -2.12 16.08
N ASP A 89 17.67 -2.90 15.70
CA ASP A 89 17.61 -3.56 14.38
C ASP A 89 17.08 -2.56 13.33
N PRO A 90 17.95 -1.95 12.50
CA PRO A 90 17.55 -0.87 11.60
C PRO A 90 16.61 -1.37 10.48
N ILE A 91 16.75 -2.63 10.10
CA ILE A 91 15.96 -3.28 9.04
C ILE A 91 14.54 -3.54 9.56
N ALA A 92 14.40 -4.12 10.76
CA ALA A 92 13.08 -4.34 11.36
C ALA A 92 12.37 -3.01 11.68
N PHE A 93 13.11 -1.99 12.14
CA PHE A 93 12.57 -0.65 12.34
C PHE A 93 11.98 -0.12 11.03
N ARG A 94 12.80 -0.05 9.98
CA ARG A 94 12.38 0.47 8.66
C ARG A 94 11.19 -0.31 8.09
N ASP A 95 11.25 -1.64 8.10
CA ASP A 95 10.17 -2.48 7.59
C ASP A 95 8.85 -2.22 8.35
N GLY A 96 8.94 -2.09 9.68
CA GLY A 96 7.80 -1.75 10.52
C GLY A 96 7.20 -0.39 10.19
N LEU A 97 8.06 0.62 10.03
CA LEU A 97 7.65 1.98 9.68
C LEU A 97 6.96 2.00 8.31
N ILE A 98 7.53 1.34 7.29
CA ILE A 98 6.93 1.19 5.95
C ILE A 98 5.51 0.59 6.05
N ILE A 99 5.35 -0.50 6.79
CA ILE A 99 4.06 -1.19 6.91
C ILE A 99 3.03 -0.31 7.63
N ALA A 100 3.42 0.37 8.71
CA ALA A 100 2.54 1.26 9.44
C ALA A 100 2.12 2.45 8.58
N THR A 101 3.06 3.09 7.87
CA THR A 101 2.77 4.19 6.95
C THR A 101 1.84 3.77 5.83
N MET A 102 2.09 2.63 5.17
CA MET A 102 1.20 2.16 4.10
C MET A 102 -0.19 1.74 4.59
N ALA A 103 -0.33 1.38 5.88
CA ALA A 103 -1.63 1.06 6.47
C ALA A 103 -2.47 2.32 6.74
N SER A 104 -1.84 3.43 7.15
CA SER A 104 -2.51 4.71 7.37
C SER A 104 -2.64 5.57 6.11
N ALA A 105 -1.65 5.51 5.23
CA ALA A 105 -1.49 6.29 4.00
C ALA A 105 -1.24 5.33 2.81
N PRO A 106 -2.28 4.69 2.25
CA PRO A 106 -2.15 3.66 1.22
C PRO A 106 -1.87 4.25 -0.18
N ALA A 107 -0.80 5.05 -0.28
CA ALA A 107 -0.24 5.55 -1.53
C ALA A 107 0.14 4.37 -2.46
N ARG A 108 0.17 4.64 -3.77
CA ARG A 108 0.65 3.63 -4.73
C ARG A 108 2.10 3.29 -4.38
N ILE A 109 2.43 2.01 -4.29
CA ILE A 109 3.77 1.61 -3.84
C ILE A 109 4.91 2.11 -4.74
N SER A 110 4.66 2.34 -6.04
CA SER A 110 5.64 2.98 -6.92
C SER A 110 5.99 4.39 -6.41
N ASN A 111 4.96 5.20 -6.13
CA ASN A 111 5.12 6.57 -5.61
C ASN A 111 5.68 6.54 -4.19
N PHE A 112 5.20 5.62 -3.37
CA PHE A 112 5.66 5.48 -1.99
C PHE A 112 7.14 5.09 -1.90
N ALA A 113 7.62 4.23 -2.80
CA ALA A 113 9.03 3.86 -2.88
C ALA A 113 9.91 5.01 -3.42
N SER A 114 9.36 5.90 -4.25
CA SER A 114 10.06 7.08 -4.78
C SER A 114 9.95 8.32 -3.89
N VAL A 115 9.42 8.21 -2.67
CA VAL A 115 9.34 9.35 -1.74
C VAL A 115 10.74 9.87 -1.45
N GLU A 116 10.91 11.18 -1.62
CA GLU A 116 12.10 11.90 -1.19
C GLU A 116 11.77 12.69 0.09
N ILE A 117 12.79 12.90 0.92
CA ILE A 117 12.63 13.70 2.14
C ILE A 117 12.27 15.14 1.78
N VAL A 118 12.91 15.67 0.73
CA VAL A 118 12.61 17.01 0.21
C VAL A 118 11.46 16.89 -0.77
N GLY A 119 10.46 17.78 -0.66
CA GLY A 119 9.30 17.83 -1.56
C GLY A 119 8.15 16.91 -1.14
N HIS A 120 8.42 15.61 -0.92
CA HIS A 120 7.34 14.64 -0.67
C HIS A 120 6.98 14.46 0.80
N LEU A 121 7.88 14.80 1.72
CA LEU A 121 7.62 14.69 3.16
C LEU A 121 7.57 16.09 3.79
N VAL A 122 6.39 16.48 4.27
CA VAL A 122 6.13 17.82 4.85
C VAL A 122 5.76 17.67 6.31
N HIS A 123 6.27 18.58 7.15
CA HIS A 123 5.87 18.71 8.54
C HIS A 123 5.29 20.10 8.78
N ASP A 124 4.03 20.18 9.21
CA ASP A 124 3.36 21.43 9.54
C ASP A 124 2.70 21.36 10.93
N ALA A 125 1.87 22.37 11.27
CA ALA A 125 1.20 22.43 12.57
C ALA A 125 0.23 21.25 12.84
N ALA A 126 -0.22 20.54 11.81
CA ALA A 126 -1.06 19.36 11.91
C ALA A 126 -0.26 18.04 11.95
N GLY A 127 1.08 18.10 11.82
CA GLY A 127 1.98 16.97 11.88
C GLY A 127 2.61 16.61 10.54
N TRP A 128 3.07 15.35 10.43
CA TRP A 128 3.71 14.85 9.22
C TRP A 128 2.69 14.51 8.13
N CYS A 129 3.02 14.83 6.88
CA CYS A 129 2.19 14.55 5.71
C CYS A 129 3.05 14.09 4.53
N LEU A 130 2.59 13.08 3.80
CA LEU A 130 3.15 12.69 2.50
C LEU A 130 2.41 13.42 1.39
N ARG A 131 3.13 14.11 0.51
CA ARG A 131 2.60 14.86 -0.62
C ARG A 131 3.21 14.33 -1.91
N PHE A 132 2.37 14.15 -2.93
CA PHE A 132 2.78 13.81 -4.28
C PHE A 132 2.22 14.86 -5.23
N ASP A 133 3.07 15.43 -6.07
CA ASP A 133 2.67 16.44 -7.05
C ASP A 133 1.96 15.79 -8.26
N GLU A 134 1.29 16.63 -9.04
CA GLU A 134 0.42 16.23 -10.15
C GLU A 134 1.17 15.30 -11.13
N ASP A 135 2.37 15.73 -11.56
CA ASP A 135 3.26 15.08 -12.53
C ASP A 135 3.74 13.67 -12.12
N GLU A 136 3.70 13.34 -10.83
CA GLU A 136 4.19 12.08 -10.28
C GLU A 136 3.09 11.02 -10.09
N THR A 137 1.85 11.42 -10.31
CA THR A 137 0.71 10.52 -10.20
C THR A 137 0.23 10.13 -11.58
N LYS A 138 -0.09 8.85 -11.75
CA LYS A 138 -0.65 8.30 -13.00
C LYS A 138 -1.93 9.01 -13.49
N GLU A 139 -2.53 9.88 -12.66
CA GLU A 139 -3.79 10.58 -12.91
C GLU A 139 -3.62 12.11 -13.00
N ASP A 140 -2.39 12.64 -12.93
CA ASP A 140 -2.08 14.08 -13.01
C ASP A 140 -2.74 14.90 -11.87
N LYS A 141 -2.68 14.38 -10.63
CA LYS A 141 -3.39 14.92 -9.46
C LYS A 141 -2.60 14.87 -8.17
N PHE A 142 -2.57 16.02 -7.50
CA PHE A 142 -2.03 16.23 -6.17
C PHE A 142 -2.61 15.26 -5.13
N ASP A 143 -1.76 14.54 -4.40
CA ASP A 143 -2.16 13.51 -3.44
C ASP A 143 -1.49 13.74 -2.07
N GLU A 144 -2.28 14.07 -1.03
CA GLU A 144 -1.78 14.32 0.33
C GLU A 144 -2.25 13.28 1.35
N TRP A 145 -1.35 12.75 2.16
CA TRP A 145 -1.64 11.74 3.18
C TRP A 145 -1.08 12.15 4.54
N PRO A 146 -1.92 12.73 5.42
CA PRO A 146 -1.54 12.99 6.80
C PRO A 146 -1.17 11.70 7.52
N LEU A 147 -0.08 11.74 8.27
CA LEU A 147 0.42 10.62 9.07
C LEU A 147 -0.03 10.80 10.52
N PRO A 148 -0.44 9.73 11.21
CA PRO A 148 -0.78 9.82 12.63
C PRO A 148 0.43 10.30 13.46
N ASP A 149 0.23 11.15 14.47
CA ASP A 149 1.31 11.72 15.30
C ASP A 149 2.27 10.67 15.87
N LYS A 150 1.71 9.53 16.29
CA LYS A 150 2.48 8.41 16.84
C LYS A 150 3.45 7.82 15.81
N LEU A 151 3.05 7.81 14.54
CA LEU A 151 3.89 7.40 13.42
C LEU A 151 4.94 8.47 13.13
N GLY A 152 4.56 9.76 13.19
CA GLY A 152 5.45 10.90 13.04
C GLY A 152 6.68 10.85 13.97
N ARG A 153 6.48 10.53 15.25
CA ARG A 153 7.59 10.36 16.21
C ARG A 153 8.58 9.26 15.80
N TYR A 154 8.10 8.15 15.26
CA TYR A 154 8.99 7.09 14.77
C TYR A 154 9.61 7.41 13.42
N LEU A 155 8.97 8.28 12.63
CA LEU A 155 9.55 8.82 11.41
C LEU A 155 10.73 9.73 11.72
N GLU A 156 10.64 10.59 12.74
CA GLU A 156 11.75 11.40 13.24
C GLU A 156 12.93 10.52 13.68
N VAL A 157 12.67 9.52 14.53
CA VAL A 157 13.69 8.54 14.93
C VAL A 157 14.31 7.85 13.72
N TYR A 158 13.51 7.50 12.71
CA TYR A 158 14.03 6.91 11.49
C TYR A 158 14.96 7.86 10.74
N LEU A 159 14.54 9.11 10.52
CA LEU A 159 15.32 10.10 9.79
C LEU A 159 16.65 10.42 10.48
N GLU A 160 16.63 10.56 11.81
CA GLU A 160 17.78 11.00 12.60
C GLU A 160 18.75 9.86 12.97
N HIS A 161 18.23 8.66 13.24
CA HIS A 161 19.03 7.60 13.87
C HIS A 161 19.15 6.34 13.01
N ILE A 162 18.06 5.89 12.38
CA ILE A 162 18.03 4.60 11.67
C ILE A 162 18.51 4.74 10.22
N ARG A 163 18.04 5.76 9.52
CA ARG A 163 18.37 6.04 8.11
C ARG A 163 19.88 6.25 7.92
N PRO A 164 20.59 7.05 8.75
CA PRO A 164 22.04 7.19 8.62
C PRO A 164 22.79 5.88 8.82
N VAL A 165 22.34 5.02 9.75
CA VAL A 165 22.93 3.68 9.98
C VAL A 165 22.74 2.78 8.75
N LEU A 166 21.55 2.80 8.13
CA LEU A 166 21.29 2.05 6.89
C LEU A 166 22.13 2.56 5.72
N ILE A 167 22.36 3.86 5.61
CA ILE A 167 23.24 4.44 4.57
C ILE A 167 24.70 4.03 4.83
N GLY A 168 25.14 4.07 6.08
CA GLY A 168 26.51 3.74 6.49
C GLY A 168 26.87 2.26 6.38
N SER A 169 25.93 1.36 6.11
CA SER A 169 26.19 -0.08 6.02
C SER A 169 26.90 -0.53 4.73
N SER A 170 27.14 0.39 3.78
CA SER A 170 27.75 0.08 2.48
C SER A 170 28.66 1.20 1.98
N SER A 171 29.83 0.84 1.46
CA SER A 171 30.80 1.78 0.88
C SER A 171 30.38 2.34 -0.49
N LYS A 172 29.29 1.82 -1.09
CA LYS A 172 28.72 2.27 -2.37
C LYS A 172 27.33 2.91 -2.21
N ALA A 173 26.99 3.38 -1.01
CA ALA A 173 25.70 3.97 -0.73
C ALA A 173 25.41 5.15 -1.67
N ASN A 174 24.26 5.10 -2.35
CA ASN A 174 23.73 6.21 -3.14
C ASN A 174 22.24 6.37 -2.80
N ALA A 175 22.00 6.90 -1.60
CA ALA A 175 20.67 7.13 -1.07
C ALA A 175 20.06 8.46 -1.52
N GLY A 176 20.90 9.47 -1.81
CA GLY A 176 20.44 10.84 -2.07
C GLY A 176 19.41 11.31 -1.05
N ASN A 177 18.31 11.89 -1.56
CA ASN A 177 17.17 12.33 -0.76
C ASN A 177 16.12 11.24 -0.53
N ALA A 178 16.31 10.01 -1.00
CA ALA A 178 15.31 8.96 -0.88
C ALA A 178 14.97 8.71 0.59
N LEU A 179 13.67 8.66 0.91
CA LEU A 179 13.21 8.41 2.27
C LEU A 179 13.55 6.97 2.69
N TRP A 180 13.27 6.00 1.82
CA TRP A 180 13.41 4.58 2.13
C TRP A 180 14.76 4.05 1.67
N ILE A 181 15.53 3.48 2.60
CA ILE A 181 16.86 2.92 2.32
C ILE A 181 16.84 1.40 2.41
N ASP A 182 17.39 0.71 1.43
CA ASP A 182 17.50 -0.74 1.47
C ASP A 182 18.67 -1.22 2.36
N ASP A 183 18.93 -2.53 2.38
CA ASP A 183 20.02 -3.12 3.15
C ASP A 183 21.41 -2.88 2.54
N THR A 184 21.47 -2.33 1.33
CA THR A 184 22.71 -1.96 0.63
C THR A 184 23.08 -0.48 0.80
N GLY A 185 22.29 0.27 1.58
CA GLY A 185 22.49 1.71 1.78
C GLY A 185 22.05 2.57 0.58
N ALA A 186 21.36 1.99 -0.40
CA ALA A 186 20.83 2.69 -1.57
C ALA A 186 19.33 3.01 -1.40
N ALA A 187 18.80 3.84 -2.31
CA ALA A 187 17.36 4.07 -2.40
C ALA A 187 16.60 2.75 -2.62
N MET A 188 15.60 2.48 -1.77
CA MET A 188 14.85 1.24 -1.82
C MET A 188 13.90 1.20 -3.02
N SER A 189 14.08 0.22 -3.90
CA SER A 189 13.16 -0.02 -5.01
C SER A 189 11.76 -0.49 -4.56
N ASP A 190 10.76 -0.26 -5.40
CA ASP A 190 9.41 -0.76 -5.17
C ASP A 190 9.37 -2.30 -5.06
N GLN A 191 10.23 -3.02 -5.80
CA GLN A 191 10.35 -4.47 -5.76
C GLN A 191 10.90 -4.96 -4.42
N THR A 192 11.96 -4.32 -3.92
CA THR A 192 12.54 -4.63 -2.60
C THR A 192 11.51 -4.37 -1.50
N MET A 193 10.82 -3.23 -1.55
CA MET A 193 9.78 -2.90 -0.60
C MET A 193 8.63 -3.91 -0.61
N ARG A 194 8.15 -4.31 -1.80
CA ARG A 194 7.14 -5.38 -1.99
C ARG A 194 7.58 -6.68 -1.32
N LYS A 195 8.84 -7.07 -1.49
CA LYS A 195 9.40 -8.29 -0.92
C LYS A 195 9.36 -8.22 0.61
N ARG A 196 9.87 -7.14 1.21
CA ARG A 196 9.89 -6.94 2.67
C ARG A 196 8.49 -6.96 3.28
N ILE A 197 7.54 -6.26 2.68
CA ILE A 197 6.14 -6.25 3.12
C ILE A 197 5.56 -7.67 3.13
N LYS A 198 5.77 -8.45 2.06
CA LYS A 198 5.28 -9.83 1.96
C LYS A 198 5.88 -10.72 3.06
N GLU A 199 7.19 -10.63 3.29
CA GLU A 199 7.89 -11.42 4.29
C GLU A 199 7.33 -11.14 5.70
N ARG A 200 7.25 -9.87 6.09
CA ARG A 200 6.75 -9.47 7.42
C ARG A 200 5.28 -9.82 7.63
N THR A 201 4.44 -9.62 6.61
CA THR A 201 3.01 -9.92 6.71
C THR A 201 2.72 -11.41 6.70
N ALA A 202 3.46 -12.20 5.90
CA ALA A 202 3.37 -13.66 5.94
C ALA A 202 3.81 -14.21 7.30
N ALA A 203 4.90 -13.69 7.88
CA ALA A 203 5.37 -14.10 9.20
C ALA A 203 4.32 -13.83 10.30
N LYS A 204 3.57 -12.73 10.22
CA LYS A 204 2.56 -12.37 11.23
C LYS A 204 1.20 -13.05 11.01
N PHE A 205 0.71 -13.07 9.77
CA PHE A 205 -0.67 -13.44 9.45
C PHE A 205 -0.79 -14.81 8.77
N GLY A 206 0.32 -15.49 8.48
CA GLY A 206 0.37 -16.73 7.72
C GLY A 206 0.09 -16.55 6.22
N VAL A 207 -0.19 -15.33 5.77
CA VAL A 207 -0.44 -15.00 4.36
C VAL A 207 0.26 -13.70 3.97
N PRO A 208 0.91 -13.64 2.79
CA PRO A 208 1.56 -12.42 2.33
C PRO A 208 0.50 -11.40 1.89
N THR A 209 0.63 -10.18 2.40
CA THR A 209 -0.18 -9.03 1.96
C THR A 209 0.52 -8.32 0.81
N LEU A 210 -0.19 -8.14 -0.31
CA LEU A 210 0.31 -7.36 -1.43
C LEU A 210 0.08 -5.85 -1.20
N PRO A 211 0.87 -4.94 -1.78
CA PRO A 211 0.66 -3.50 -1.61
C PRO A 211 -0.73 -3.02 -2.04
N HIS A 212 -1.31 -3.61 -3.09
CA HIS A 212 -2.69 -3.30 -3.49
C HIS A 212 -3.73 -3.75 -2.44
N ALA A 213 -3.39 -4.76 -1.64
CA ALA A 213 -4.22 -5.17 -0.52
C ALA A 213 -4.23 -4.13 0.61
N PHE A 214 -3.17 -3.34 0.84
CA PHE A 214 -3.21 -2.22 1.81
C PHE A 214 -4.30 -1.21 1.46
N ARG A 215 -4.37 -0.80 0.18
CA ARG A 215 -5.41 0.12 -0.30
C ARG A 215 -6.81 -0.48 -0.16
N LYS A 216 -6.98 -1.77 -0.46
CA LYS A 216 -8.25 -2.50 -0.25
C LYS A 216 -8.59 -2.67 1.24
N SER A 217 -7.60 -2.89 2.08
CA SER A 217 -7.74 -3.03 3.53
C SER A 217 -8.15 -1.72 4.17
N ALA A 218 -7.56 -0.59 3.76
CA ALA A 218 -7.95 0.75 4.20
C ALA A 218 -9.41 1.04 3.79
N ALA A 219 -9.78 0.75 2.54
CA ALA A 219 -11.16 0.84 2.04
C ALA A 219 -12.14 0.08 2.93
N THR A 220 -11.83 -1.19 3.16
CA THR A 220 -12.69 -2.12 3.90
C THR A 220 -12.79 -1.71 5.37
N THR A 221 -11.67 -1.31 5.97
CA THR A 221 -11.62 -0.79 7.35
C THR A 221 -12.50 0.43 7.51
N PHE A 222 -12.43 1.38 6.57
CA PHE A 222 -13.26 2.57 6.59
C PHE A 222 -14.75 2.23 6.52
N VAL A 223 -15.16 1.33 5.61
CA VAL A 223 -16.56 0.88 5.51
C VAL A 223 -17.04 0.19 6.80
N ILE A 224 -16.17 -0.60 7.45
CA ILE A 224 -16.52 -1.35 8.67
C ILE A 224 -16.62 -0.41 9.88
N GLU A 225 -15.67 0.51 10.03
CA GLU A 225 -15.50 1.30 11.24
C GLU A 225 -16.21 2.67 11.17
N LEU A 226 -16.52 3.16 9.96
CA LEU A 226 -17.27 4.40 9.70
C LEU A 226 -18.36 4.16 8.62
N PRO A 227 -19.32 3.25 8.86
CA PRO A 227 -20.34 2.87 7.89
C PRO A 227 -21.21 4.05 7.43
N GLU A 228 -21.44 5.03 8.30
CA GLU A 228 -22.17 6.26 8.00
C GLU A 228 -21.45 7.17 6.98
N GLN A 229 -20.17 6.91 6.74
CA GLN A 229 -19.33 7.63 5.80
C GLN A 229 -18.94 6.78 4.58
N ALA A 230 -19.49 5.57 4.42
CA ALA A 230 -19.10 4.62 3.38
C ALA A 230 -19.20 5.17 1.94
N ILE A 231 -20.11 6.12 1.68
CA ILE A 231 -20.22 6.82 0.38
C ILE A 231 -18.94 7.60 0.04
N LYS A 232 -18.18 8.06 1.04
CA LYS A 232 -16.93 8.83 0.91
C LYS A 232 -15.70 7.94 0.61
N VAL A 233 -15.84 6.62 0.69
CA VAL A 233 -14.74 5.66 0.43
C VAL A 233 -14.27 5.69 -1.02
N SER A 234 -15.16 6.00 -1.96
CA SER A 234 -14.79 6.20 -3.37
C SER A 234 -13.87 7.41 -3.51
N ALA A 235 -14.16 8.55 -2.85
CA ALA A 235 -13.29 9.73 -2.83
C ALA A 235 -11.95 9.48 -2.12
N LEU A 236 -11.92 8.58 -1.13
CA LEU A 236 -10.68 8.17 -0.45
C LEU A 236 -9.74 7.35 -1.37
N LEU A 237 -10.27 6.63 -2.37
CA LEU A 237 -9.53 5.60 -3.11
C LEU A 237 -9.46 5.81 -4.63
N ASN A 238 -10.36 6.62 -5.20
CA ASN A 238 -10.48 6.95 -6.62
C ASN A 238 -10.80 8.45 -6.75
N HIS A 239 -9.95 9.20 -7.43
CA HIS A 239 -10.40 10.37 -8.21
C HIS A 239 -10.49 9.94 -9.67
N THR A 240 -11.60 10.20 -10.37
CA THR A 240 -11.77 11.30 -11.35
C THR A 240 -13.22 11.33 -11.91
N PRO A 241 -13.74 12.37 -12.64
CA PRO A 241 -13.29 13.76 -12.86
C PRO A 241 -14.42 14.84 -12.78
N ASP A 242 -14.18 16.04 -12.22
CA ASP A 242 -14.33 17.32 -12.95
C ASP A 242 -13.83 18.49 -12.09
N GLY A 243 -13.04 19.38 -12.68
CA GLY A 243 -12.29 20.44 -12.02
C GLY A 243 -13.11 21.54 -11.33
N LYS A 244 -13.69 21.26 -10.17
CA LYS A 244 -14.23 22.30 -9.27
C LYS A 244 -13.44 22.37 -7.96
N VAL A 245 -12.90 23.57 -7.74
CA VAL A 245 -12.05 24.05 -6.64
C VAL A 245 -12.59 23.75 -5.22
N THR A 246 -13.81 23.25 -5.09
CA THR A 246 -14.49 22.94 -3.82
C THR A 246 -14.11 21.58 -3.20
N GLU A 247 -13.45 20.67 -3.94
CA GLU A 247 -13.14 19.30 -3.48
C GLU A 247 -11.79 19.15 -2.75
N LYS A 248 -10.80 20.02 -2.99
CA LYS A 248 -9.46 19.89 -2.39
C LYS A 248 -9.51 19.93 -0.86
N HIS A 249 -10.24 20.90 -0.30
CA HIS A 249 -10.46 21.01 1.15
C HIS A 249 -11.29 19.85 1.71
N TYR A 250 -12.20 19.27 0.93
CA TYR A 250 -13.04 18.13 1.33
C TYR A 250 -12.26 16.81 1.38
N ILE A 251 -11.35 16.57 0.44
CA ILE A 251 -10.47 15.39 0.41
C ILE A 251 -9.44 15.47 1.54
N VAL A 252 -8.81 16.63 1.74
CA VAL A 252 -7.88 16.88 2.84
C VAL A 252 -8.59 16.71 4.18
N ALA A 253 -9.80 17.27 4.36
CA ALA A 253 -10.59 17.08 5.58
C ALA A 253 -10.99 15.61 5.81
N GLN A 254 -11.32 14.85 4.76
CA GLN A 254 -11.64 13.42 4.88
C GLN A 254 -10.43 12.54 5.21
N ARG A 255 -9.25 12.90 4.70
CA ARG A 255 -8.00 12.19 5.02
C ARG A 255 -7.51 12.54 6.43
N GLN A 256 -7.73 13.78 6.87
CA GLN A 256 -7.57 14.19 8.26
C GLN A 256 -8.49 13.38 9.17
N LEU A 257 -9.78 13.25 8.81
CA LEU A 257 -10.75 12.41 9.53
C LEU A 257 -10.35 10.92 9.53
N ALA A 258 -9.83 10.40 8.42
CA ALA A 258 -9.33 9.03 8.34
C ALA A 258 -8.08 8.82 9.22
N SER A 259 -7.14 9.76 9.25
CA SER A 259 -5.96 9.74 10.12
C SER A 259 -6.32 9.84 11.62
N GLN A 260 -7.30 10.68 11.96
CA GLN A 260 -7.83 10.78 13.33
C GLN A 260 -8.63 9.53 13.73
N ALA A 261 -9.46 9.01 12.84
CA ALA A 261 -10.18 7.75 13.03
C ALA A 261 -9.20 6.57 13.17
N TRP A 262 -8.08 6.58 12.46
CA TRP A 262 -7.01 5.57 12.59
C TRP A 262 -6.49 5.45 14.02
N HIS A 263 -6.23 6.58 14.68
CA HIS A 263 -5.78 6.59 16.07
C HIS A 263 -6.83 5.96 16.99
N GLN A 264 -8.10 6.33 16.82
CA GLN A 264 -9.20 5.80 17.63
C GLN A 264 -9.48 4.31 17.37
N ILE A 265 -9.44 3.86 16.12
CA ILE A 265 -9.65 2.46 15.74
C ILE A 265 -8.53 1.59 16.32
N TYR A 266 -7.28 2.04 16.20
CA TYR A 266 -6.12 1.35 16.77
C TYR A 266 -6.26 1.20 18.29
N GLU A 267 -6.52 2.28 19.02
CA GLU A 267 -6.62 2.23 20.48
C GLU A 267 -7.83 1.39 20.94
N ARG A 268 -8.99 1.48 20.24
CA ARG A 268 -10.17 0.64 20.51
C ARG A 268 -9.88 -0.85 20.33
N ARG A 269 -9.24 -1.24 19.22
CA ARG A 269 -8.89 -2.66 18.95
C ARG A 269 -7.84 -3.17 19.94
N ARG A 270 -6.86 -2.35 20.28
CA ARG A 270 -5.83 -2.70 21.27
C ARG A 270 -6.43 -2.89 22.67
N ALA A 271 -7.37 -2.02 23.07
CA ALA A 271 -8.08 -2.15 24.34
C ALA A 271 -8.89 -3.46 24.39
N ARG A 272 -9.66 -3.76 23.33
CA ARG A 272 -10.40 -5.03 23.21
C ARG A 272 -9.49 -6.25 23.29
N ALA A 273 -8.37 -6.25 22.56
CA ALA A 273 -7.41 -7.36 22.59
C ALA A 273 -6.81 -7.58 23.99
N LYS A 274 -6.45 -6.50 24.71
CA LYS A 274 -5.98 -6.59 26.10
C LYS A 274 -7.05 -7.14 27.05
N GLN A 275 -8.30 -6.75 26.86
CA GLN A 275 -9.42 -7.24 27.67
C GLN A 275 -9.66 -8.73 27.44
N SER A 276 -9.70 -9.19 26.19
CA SER A 276 -9.85 -10.62 25.87
C SER A 276 -8.71 -11.48 26.41
N ILE A 277 -7.46 -10.99 26.38
CA ILE A 277 -6.32 -11.70 26.99
C ILE A 277 -6.50 -11.83 28.52
N ARG A 278 -6.94 -10.76 29.20
CA ARG A 278 -7.21 -10.79 30.65
C ARG A 278 -8.36 -11.74 31.00
N GLU A 279 -9.43 -11.76 30.20
CA GLU A 279 -10.57 -12.66 30.40
C GLU A 279 -10.18 -14.13 30.24
N LEU A 280 -9.32 -14.45 29.25
CA LEU A 280 -8.78 -15.80 29.06
C LEU A 280 -7.83 -16.22 30.19
N GLN A 281 -7.07 -15.29 30.76
CA GLN A 281 -6.20 -15.55 31.91
C GLN A 281 -6.98 -15.77 33.22
N HIS A 282 -8.14 -15.12 33.37
CA HIS A 282 -9.01 -15.29 34.55
C HIS A 282 -9.93 -16.52 34.51
N HIS A 283 -10.23 -17.09 33.34
CA HIS A 283 -11.02 -18.32 33.20
C HIS A 283 -10.19 -19.61 33.19
N GLY A 284 -8.85 -19.49 33.29
CA GLY A 284 -7.91 -20.61 33.35
C GLY A 284 -7.23 -20.79 34.72
N SER A 285 -7.71 -20.11 35.76
CA SER A 285 -7.34 -20.30 37.18
C SER A 285 -8.55 -20.76 37.97
#